data_AF-A0A1Y5R7I6-F1
#
_entry.id   AF-A0A1Y5R7I6-F1
#
_cell.length_a   1.000
_cell.length_b   1.000
_cell.length_c   1.000
_cell.angle_alpha   90.00
_cell.angle_beta   90.00
_cell.angle_gamma   90.00
#
_symmetry.space_group_name_H-M   'P 1'
#
loop_
_entity.id
_entity.type
_entity.pdbx_description
1 polymer ?
#
loop_
_entity_poly.entity_id
_entity_poly.type
_entity_poly.pdbx_seq_one_letter_code
_entity_poly.pdbx_strand_id
1 'polypeptide(L)'
;MRLTASYFRAGLKELLRNPGYWVPTILFPAMLFSFFGAEMAGGGTLAGQLGTVSFTVYAVVGVSFYQFGVGVAQDRETPWEGYLKTLPTSPRPRIAARLLTAILFALGAAALVIAVSRAVTGTSFSAATLGQLALVLFAGAVPFTLLGIAIGYLTSARASVAVANMLFLPLAFVGGLWLPPQALPDPVAAISPYTPTRELAELAWAVVLGRSPDKTAILGLIGYTLLFGLVAGWAAARDQWTRYG
;
A
#
# COMPACT_ATOMS: atom_id res chain seq x y z
N MET A 1 5.83 16.73 17.86
CA MET A 1 5.27 17.10 16.54
C MET A 1 6.27 17.82 15.62
N ARG A 2 7.05 18.81 16.09
CA ARG A 2 8.06 19.51 15.25
C ARG A 2 9.06 18.57 14.55
N LEU A 3 9.59 17.57 15.24
CA LEU A 3 10.55 16.61 14.65
C LEU A 3 9.95 15.76 13.52
N THR A 4 8.74 15.20 13.71
CA THR A 4 8.05 14.43 12.67
C THR A 4 7.84 15.25 11.40
N ALA A 5 7.43 16.52 11.55
CA ALA A 5 7.24 17.41 10.41
C ALA A 5 8.56 17.70 9.67
N SER A 6 9.67 17.88 10.39
CA SER A 6 11.00 18.06 9.78
C SER A 6 11.45 16.83 9.02
N TYR A 7 11.33 15.63 9.62
CA TYR A 7 11.65 14.37 8.95
C TYR A 7 10.76 14.14 7.72
N PHE A 8 9.47 14.43 7.82
CA PHE A 8 8.53 14.30 6.70
C PHE A 8 8.91 15.24 5.55
N ARG A 9 9.17 16.52 5.83
CA ARG A 9 9.57 17.50 4.80
C ARG A 9 10.88 17.12 4.13
N ALA A 10 11.88 16.69 4.92
CA ALA A 10 13.17 16.27 4.41
C ALA A 10 13.04 15.03 3.50
N GLY A 11 12.40 13.97 4.00
CA GLY A 11 12.21 12.72 3.25
C GLY A 11 11.33 12.91 2.01
N LEU A 12 10.26 13.70 2.11
CA LEU A 12 9.44 14.01 0.94
C LEU A 12 10.25 14.75 -0.13
N LYS A 13 11.04 15.76 0.27
CA LYS A 13 11.89 16.52 -0.65
C LYS A 13 12.96 15.64 -1.30
N GLU A 14 13.53 14.71 -0.56
CA GLU A 14 14.49 13.73 -1.07
C GLU A 14 13.85 12.83 -2.14
N LEU A 15 12.71 12.21 -1.84
CA LEU A 15 12.02 11.32 -2.78
C LEU A 15 11.53 12.07 -4.02
N LEU A 16 10.99 13.28 -3.88
CA LEU A 16 10.55 14.10 -5.02
C LEU A 16 11.72 14.54 -5.93
N ARG A 17 12.93 14.66 -5.38
CA ARG A 17 14.14 14.96 -6.16
C ARG A 17 14.74 13.74 -6.85
N ASN A 18 14.28 12.55 -6.52
CA ASN A 18 14.71 11.31 -7.14
C ASN A 18 13.63 10.78 -8.10
N PRO A 19 13.60 11.21 -9.37
CA PRO A 19 12.61 10.74 -10.34
C PRO A 19 12.68 9.24 -10.58
N GLY A 20 13.87 8.62 -10.44
CA GLY A 20 14.03 7.17 -10.54
C GLY A 20 13.25 6.40 -9.48
N TYR A 21 12.93 7.04 -8.34
CA TYR A 21 12.08 6.45 -7.32
C TYR A 21 10.59 6.72 -7.60
N TRP A 22 10.18 7.99 -7.69
CA TRP A 22 8.75 8.30 -7.65
C TRP A 22 8.02 8.05 -8.96
N VAL A 23 8.70 8.21 -10.11
CA VAL A 23 8.07 8.00 -11.42
C VAL A 23 7.59 6.55 -11.54
N PRO A 24 8.44 5.51 -11.36
CA PRO A 24 7.97 4.13 -11.41
C PRO A 24 6.91 3.82 -10.34
N THR A 25 7.09 4.34 -9.13
CA THR A 25 6.18 4.11 -7.99
C THR A 25 4.75 4.56 -8.29
N ILE A 26 4.58 5.73 -8.91
CA ILE A 26 3.26 6.29 -9.24
C ILE A 26 2.76 5.78 -10.59
N LEU A 27 3.64 5.67 -11.59
CA LEU A 27 3.27 5.35 -12.97
C LEU A 27 2.93 3.87 -13.17
N PHE A 28 3.64 2.96 -12.48
CA PHE A 28 3.50 1.52 -12.74
C PHE A 28 2.08 0.98 -12.51
N PRO A 29 1.37 1.31 -11.41
CA PRO A 29 -0.01 0.88 -11.25
C PRO A 29 -0.95 1.42 -12.33
N ALA A 30 -0.73 2.66 -12.78
CA ALA A 30 -1.52 3.27 -13.85
C ALA A 30 -1.25 2.59 -15.20
N MET A 31 0.00 2.22 -15.48
CA MET A 31 0.38 1.43 -16.65
C MET A 31 -0.29 0.05 -16.64
N LEU A 32 -0.29 -0.65 -15.50
CA LEU A 32 -0.98 -1.94 -15.37
C LEU A 32 -2.49 -1.80 -15.55
N PHE A 33 -3.10 -0.72 -15.06
CA PHE A 33 -4.50 -0.42 -15.35
C PHE A 33 -4.71 -0.25 -16.87
N SER A 34 -3.85 0.49 -17.56
CA SER A 34 -3.97 0.66 -19.02
C SER A 34 -3.90 -0.65 -19.79
N PHE A 35 -3.10 -1.61 -19.35
CA PHE A 35 -2.97 -2.92 -20.03
C PHE A 35 -4.09 -3.89 -19.69
N PHE A 36 -4.51 -3.95 -18.43
CA PHE A 36 -5.41 -5.00 -17.95
C PHE A 36 -6.76 -4.43 -17.49
N GLY A 37 -6.72 -3.33 -16.74
CA GLY A 37 -7.92 -2.72 -16.18
C GLY A 37 -8.82 -2.06 -17.22
N ALA A 38 -8.26 -1.50 -18.30
CA ALA A 38 -9.02 -0.80 -19.32
C ALA A 38 -9.97 -1.73 -20.09
N GLU A 39 -9.54 -2.94 -20.42
CA GLU A 39 -10.39 -3.95 -21.08
C GLU A 39 -11.51 -4.43 -20.16
N MET A 40 -11.20 -4.64 -18.88
CA MET A 40 -12.19 -4.99 -17.86
C MET A 40 -13.21 -3.88 -17.61
N ALA A 41 -12.83 -2.63 -17.89
CA ALA A 41 -13.59 -1.48 -17.46
C ALA A 41 -14.77 -1.09 -18.35
N GLY A 42 -14.94 -1.73 -19.51
CA GLY A 42 -16.13 -1.62 -20.36
C GLY A 42 -16.74 -0.21 -20.38
N GLY A 43 -16.10 0.75 -21.05
CA GLY A 43 -16.64 2.09 -21.37
C GLY A 43 -17.58 2.76 -20.36
N GLY A 44 -17.05 3.33 -19.27
CA GLY A 44 -17.83 4.17 -18.34
C GLY A 44 -18.88 3.43 -17.50
N THR A 45 -18.92 2.11 -17.55
CA THR A 45 -19.88 1.29 -16.78
C THR A 45 -19.49 1.13 -15.32
N LEU A 46 -20.41 0.61 -14.51
CA LEU A 46 -20.16 0.22 -13.13
C LEU A 46 -19.01 -0.81 -13.02
N ALA A 47 -18.91 -1.75 -13.97
CA ALA A 47 -17.80 -2.70 -14.03
C ALA A 47 -16.46 -1.97 -14.17
N GLY A 48 -16.42 -0.88 -14.96
CA GLY A 48 -15.27 0.02 -15.04
C GLY A 48 -14.92 0.73 -13.76
N GLN A 49 -15.91 1.27 -13.06
CA GLN A 49 -15.65 1.89 -11.76
C GLN A 49 -15.05 0.88 -10.76
N LEU A 50 -15.58 -0.35 -10.73
CA LEU A 50 -15.08 -1.42 -9.86
C LEU A 50 -13.67 -1.87 -10.25
N GLY A 51 -13.40 -2.03 -11.55
CA GLY A 51 -12.07 -2.34 -12.07
C GLY A 51 -11.06 -1.26 -11.69
N THR A 52 -11.38 0.02 -11.93
CA THR A 52 -10.53 1.15 -11.54
C THR A 52 -10.23 1.15 -10.05
N VAL A 53 -11.23 0.92 -9.20
CA VAL A 53 -11.03 0.87 -7.76
C VAL A 53 -10.17 -0.33 -7.33
N SER A 54 -10.26 -1.46 -8.03
CA SER A 54 -9.38 -2.60 -7.79
C SER A 54 -7.91 -2.23 -8.05
N PHE A 55 -7.64 -1.47 -9.11
CA PHE A 55 -6.31 -0.98 -9.43
C PHE A 55 -5.83 0.16 -8.51
N THR A 56 -6.72 0.98 -7.93
CA THR A 56 -6.32 1.97 -6.91
C THR A 56 -5.94 1.28 -5.61
N VAL A 57 -6.67 0.24 -5.20
CA VAL A 57 -6.29 -0.63 -4.06
C VAL A 57 -4.95 -1.28 -4.34
N TYR A 58 -4.76 -1.88 -5.52
CA TYR A 58 -3.47 -2.44 -5.94
C TYR A 58 -2.33 -1.42 -5.83
N ALA A 59 -2.53 -0.19 -6.32
CA ALA A 59 -1.55 0.89 -6.24
C ALA A 59 -1.19 1.21 -4.79
N VAL A 60 -2.20 1.36 -3.92
CA VAL A 60 -1.98 1.72 -2.52
C VAL A 60 -1.27 0.62 -1.74
N VAL A 61 -1.71 -0.63 -1.92
CA VAL A 61 -1.08 -1.80 -1.33
C VAL A 61 0.37 -1.87 -1.79
N GLY A 62 0.62 -1.83 -3.10
CA GLY A 62 1.94 -1.93 -3.69
C GLY A 62 2.88 -0.85 -3.18
N VAL A 63 2.49 0.42 -3.30
CA VAL A 63 3.34 1.55 -2.89
C VAL A 63 3.62 1.52 -1.38
N SER A 64 2.60 1.29 -0.56
CA SER A 64 2.73 1.31 0.90
C SER A 64 3.59 0.17 1.41
N PHE A 65 3.39 -1.03 0.86
CA PHE A 65 4.15 -2.22 1.19
C PHE A 65 5.60 -2.16 0.71
N TYR A 66 5.85 -1.79 -0.55
CA TYR A 66 7.21 -1.73 -1.11
C TYR A 66 8.05 -0.65 -0.48
N GLN A 67 7.48 0.54 -0.28
CA GLN A 67 8.21 1.66 0.29
C GLN A 67 8.73 1.36 1.70
N PHE A 68 8.00 0.52 2.43
CA PHE A 68 8.38 0.13 3.78
C PHE A 68 9.05 -1.24 3.89
N GLY A 69 8.83 -2.16 2.96
CA GLY A 69 9.54 -3.43 2.88
C GLY A 69 10.96 -3.25 2.38
N VAL A 70 11.07 -2.78 1.14
CA VAL A 70 12.35 -2.64 0.47
C VAL A 70 13.10 -1.41 0.97
N GLY A 71 12.40 -0.27 1.09
CA GLY A 71 13.02 0.98 1.54
C GLY A 71 13.64 0.84 2.93
N VAL A 72 12.90 0.37 3.93
CA VAL A 72 13.45 0.19 5.29
C VAL A 72 14.64 -0.78 5.31
N ALA A 73 14.59 -1.89 4.55
CA ALA A 73 15.70 -2.82 4.47
C ALA A 73 16.96 -2.16 3.88
N GLN A 74 16.81 -1.36 2.81
CA GLN A 74 17.91 -0.61 2.18
C GLN A 74 18.47 0.46 3.12
N ASP A 75 17.60 1.23 3.76
CA ASP A 75 18.01 2.32 4.64
C ASP A 75 18.77 1.82 5.86
N ARG A 76 18.41 0.64 6.39
CA ARG A 76 19.13 -0.02 7.51
C ARG A 76 20.58 -0.35 7.19
N GLU A 77 20.94 -0.47 5.92
CA GLU A 77 22.31 -0.73 5.46
C GLU A 77 23.10 0.56 5.21
N THR A 78 22.46 1.74 5.29
CA THR A 78 23.14 3.03 5.10
C THR A 78 23.88 3.50 6.35
N PRO A 79 25.05 4.16 6.20
CA PRO A 79 25.77 4.77 7.33
C PRO A 79 24.94 5.84 8.07
N TRP A 80 24.04 6.51 7.35
CA TRP A 80 23.15 7.53 7.92
C TRP A 80 22.19 6.95 8.96
N GLU A 81 21.61 5.77 8.70
CA GLU A 81 20.74 5.10 9.67
C GLU A 81 21.53 4.65 10.91
N GLY A 82 22.82 4.29 10.73
CA GLY A 82 23.74 4.07 11.84
C GLY A 82 23.93 5.32 12.72
N TYR A 83 24.21 6.46 12.11
CA TYR A 83 24.32 7.75 12.81
C TYR A 83 23.03 8.15 13.53
N LEU A 84 21.86 7.99 12.90
CA LEU A 84 20.59 8.34 13.53
C LEU A 84 20.29 7.51 14.78
N LYS A 85 20.84 6.30 14.89
CA LYS A 85 20.70 5.44 16.08
C LYS A 85 21.58 5.88 17.25
N THR A 86 22.65 6.66 17.02
CA THR A 86 23.49 7.21 18.11
C THR A 86 22.91 8.48 18.73
N LEU A 87 21.93 9.10 18.08
CA LEU A 87 21.26 10.29 18.60
C LEU A 87 20.31 9.92 19.75
N PRO A 88 20.18 10.76 20.79
CA PRO A 88 19.24 10.55 21.90
C PRO A 88 17.80 10.89 21.48
N THR A 89 17.32 10.28 20.39
CA THR A 89 16.01 10.55 19.80
C THR A 89 15.25 9.25 19.60
N SER A 90 13.97 9.25 19.99
CA SER A 90 13.09 8.11 19.76
C SER A 90 12.96 7.84 18.25
N PRO A 91 12.82 6.57 17.79
CA PRO A 91 12.58 6.25 16.38
C PRO A 91 11.17 6.65 15.90
N ARG A 92 10.23 6.92 16.81
CA ARG A 92 8.81 7.19 16.51
C ARG A 92 8.59 8.33 15.49
N PRO A 93 9.24 9.50 15.60
CA PRO A 93 9.05 10.59 14.63
C PRO A 93 9.48 10.22 13.21
N ARG A 94 10.51 9.38 13.06
CA ARG A 94 11.03 8.92 11.76
C ARG A 94 10.06 7.95 11.10
N ILE A 95 9.56 6.97 11.87
CA ILE A 95 8.56 6.01 11.39
C ILE A 95 7.27 6.74 10.98
N ALA A 96 6.79 7.67 11.80
CA ALA A 96 5.61 8.46 11.49
C ALA A 96 5.79 9.34 10.24
N ALA A 97 6.96 9.97 10.07
CA ALA A 97 7.26 10.75 8.88
C ALA A 97 7.24 9.89 7.62
N ARG A 98 7.89 8.72 7.64
CA ARG A 98 7.85 7.78 6.52
C ARG A 98 6.42 7.33 6.20
N LEU A 99 5.59 7.12 7.21
CA LEU A 99 4.22 6.62 7.03
C LEU A 99 3.40 7.63 6.23
N LEU A 100 3.50 8.90 6.63
CA LEU A 100 2.87 10.00 5.91
C LEU A 100 3.39 10.12 4.48
N THR A 101 4.70 9.94 4.27
CA THR A 101 5.28 10.00 2.93
C THR A 101 4.78 8.86 2.04
N ALA A 102 4.77 7.61 2.52
CA ALA A 102 4.28 6.48 1.74
C ALA A 102 2.79 6.61 1.41
N ILE A 103 1.97 7.03 2.39
CA ILE A 103 0.55 7.31 2.16
C ILE A 103 0.37 8.37 1.07
N LEU A 104 1.17 9.44 1.09
CA LEU A 104 1.10 10.49 0.07
C LEU A 104 1.41 9.94 -1.34
N PHE A 105 2.46 9.14 -1.47
CA PHE A 105 2.80 8.48 -2.75
C PHE A 105 1.73 7.47 -3.18
N ALA A 106 1.17 6.70 -2.24
CA ALA A 106 0.12 5.72 -2.48
C ALA A 106 -1.17 6.38 -2.99
N LEU A 107 -1.60 7.48 -2.34
CA LEU A 107 -2.74 8.27 -2.78
C LEU A 107 -2.46 8.97 -4.11
N GLY A 108 -1.23 9.42 -4.35
CA GLY A 108 -0.80 9.95 -5.65
C GLY A 108 -0.90 8.91 -6.77
N ALA A 109 -0.46 7.68 -6.51
CA ALA A 109 -0.57 6.57 -7.45
C ALA A 109 -2.04 6.21 -7.73
N ALA A 110 -2.89 6.14 -6.69
CA ALA A 110 -4.32 5.94 -6.84
C ALA A 110 -4.99 7.06 -7.66
N ALA A 111 -4.63 8.33 -7.39
CA ALA A 111 -5.14 9.46 -8.15
C ALA A 111 -4.76 9.38 -9.63
N LEU A 112 -3.53 8.95 -9.95
CA LEU A 112 -3.11 8.75 -11.33
C LEU A 112 -3.89 7.61 -12.01
N VAL A 113 -4.11 6.49 -11.33
CA VAL A 113 -4.96 5.39 -11.84
C VAL A 113 -6.36 5.90 -12.17
N ILE A 114 -6.99 6.69 -11.29
CA ILE A 114 -8.32 7.28 -11.53
C ILE A 114 -8.28 8.23 -12.74
N ALA A 115 -7.24 9.06 -12.85
CA ALA A 115 -7.10 10.00 -13.97
C ALA A 115 -6.93 9.27 -15.31
N VAL A 116 -6.10 8.23 -15.35
CA VAL A 116 -5.89 7.39 -16.54
C VAL A 116 -7.17 6.62 -16.88
N SER A 117 -7.86 6.06 -15.89
CA SER A 117 -9.16 5.42 -16.10
C SER A 117 -10.17 6.37 -16.74
N ARG A 118 -10.30 7.59 -16.22
CA ARG A 118 -11.17 8.61 -16.82
C ARG A 118 -10.79 8.91 -18.26
N ALA A 119 -9.50 9.02 -18.56
CA ALA A 119 -9.01 9.35 -19.90
C ALA A 119 -9.21 8.22 -20.92
N VAL A 120 -8.96 6.97 -20.52
CA VAL A 120 -8.98 5.81 -21.43
C VAL A 120 -10.38 5.20 -21.56
N THR A 121 -11.13 5.15 -20.46
CA THR A 121 -12.38 4.37 -20.38
C THR A 121 -13.61 5.24 -20.14
N GLY A 122 -13.44 6.56 -19.93
CA GLY A 122 -14.54 7.48 -19.65
C GLY A 122 -15.14 7.35 -18.25
N THR A 123 -14.56 6.52 -17.37
CA THR A 123 -15.05 6.33 -16.00
C THR A 123 -15.02 7.65 -15.23
N SER A 124 -16.11 7.92 -14.52
CA SER A 124 -16.22 9.10 -13.65
C SER A 124 -16.70 8.69 -12.26
N PHE A 125 -16.31 9.49 -11.27
CA PHE A 125 -16.70 9.32 -9.87
C PHE A 125 -17.20 10.66 -9.35
N SER A 126 -18.19 10.63 -8.44
CA SER A 126 -18.62 11.83 -7.74
C SER A 126 -17.53 12.33 -6.77
N ALA A 127 -17.53 13.62 -6.44
CA ALA A 127 -16.59 14.17 -5.47
C ALA A 127 -16.71 13.50 -4.08
N ALA A 128 -17.94 13.13 -3.69
CA ALA A 128 -18.20 12.39 -2.45
C ALA A 128 -17.58 10.98 -2.50
N THR A 129 -17.73 10.26 -3.61
CA THR A 129 -17.13 8.94 -3.83
C THR A 129 -15.60 9.02 -3.77
N LEU A 130 -14.99 10.05 -4.39
CA LEU A 130 -13.54 10.25 -4.33
C LEU A 130 -13.05 10.53 -2.91
N GLY A 131 -13.78 11.35 -2.14
CA GLY A 131 -13.45 11.62 -0.74
C GLY A 131 -13.53 10.36 0.13
N GLN A 132 -14.58 9.56 -0.04
CA GLN A 132 -14.73 8.27 0.67
C GLN A 132 -13.66 7.26 0.27
N LEU A 133 -13.35 7.13 -1.02
CA LEU A 133 -12.26 6.27 -1.50
C LEU A 133 -10.93 6.70 -0.91
N ALA A 134 -10.62 8.00 -0.88
CA ALA A 134 -9.39 8.49 -0.28
C ALA A 134 -9.25 8.09 1.20
N LEU A 135 -10.35 8.15 1.96
CA LEU A 135 -10.37 7.72 3.37
C LEU A 135 -10.17 6.20 3.52
N VAL A 136 -10.86 5.39 2.71
CA VAL A 136 -10.71 3.93 2.72
C VAL A 136 -9.29 3.53 2.34
N LEU A 137 -8.74 4.12 1.29
CA LEU A 137 -7.38 3.88 0.83
C LEU A 137 -6.33 4.34 1.85
N PHE A 138 -6.56 5.49 2.51
CA PHE A 138 -5.71 5.95 3.61
C PHE A 138 -5.69 4.95 4.77
N ALA A 139 -6.86 4.46 5.20
CA ALA A 139 -6.96 3.46 6.26
C ALA A 139 -6.31 2.13 5.84
N GLY A 140 -6.54 1.71 4.59
CA GLY A 140 -5.96 0.53 3.98
C GLY A 140 -4.44 0.57 3.89
N ALA A 141 -3.82 1.72 3.65
CA ALA A 141 -2.37 1.86 3.57
C ALA A 141 -1.64 1.47 4.87
N VAL A 142 -2.31 1.59 6.03
CA VAL A 142 -1.72 1.34 7.36
C VAL A 142 -1.27 -0.12 7.55
N PRO A 143 -2.15 -1.15 7.45
CA PRO A 143 -1.73 -2.54 7.62
C PRO A 143 -0.63 -2.94 6.63
N PHE A 144 -0.72 -2.52 5.36
CA PHE A 144 0.29 -2.88 4.36
C PHE A 144 1.62 -2.18 4.58
N THR A 145 1.60 -0.96 5.12
CA THR A 145 2.82 -0.30 5.62
C THR A 145 3.44 -1.11 6.75
N LEU A 146 2.65 -1.56 7.73
CA LEU A 146 3.16 -2.35 8.86
C LEU A 146 3.73 -3.69 8.38
N LEU A 147 3.08 -4.34 7.42
CA LEU A 147 3.58 -5.55 6.77
C LEU A 147 4.92 -5.29 6.06
N GLY A 148 5.02 -4.17 5.34
CA GLY A 148 6.27 -3.70 4.74
C GLY A 148 7.35 -3.54 5.81
N ILE A 149 7.08 -2.82 6.90
CA ILE A 149 8.03 -2.62 8.00
C ILE A 149 8.51 -3.98 8.55
N ALA A 150 7.59 -4.93 8.79
CA ALA A 150 7.95 -6.26 9.27
C ALA A 150 8.97 -6.95 8.35
N ILE A 151 8.70 -6.97 7.04
CA ILE A 151 9.64 -7.54 6.04
C ILE A 151 10.97 -6.78 6.05
N GLY A 152 10.91 -5.45 6.10
CA GLY A 152 12.07 -4.58 6.08
C GLY A 152 13.01 -4.80 7.27
N TYR A 153 12.50 -5.24 8.41
CA TYR A 153 13.31 -5.63 9.57
C TYR A 153 13.73 -7.11 9.57
N LEU A 154 12.93 -8.00 8.99
CA LEU A 154 13.19 -9.45 8.96
C LEU A 154 14.11 -9.92 7.83
N THR A 155 14.35 -9.06 6.82
CA THR A 155 15.12 -9.41 5.63
C THR A 155 16.30 -8.46 5.40
N SER A 156 17.25 -8.87 4.56
CA SER A 156 18.31 -7.99 4.03
C SER A 156 17.78 -7.14 2.87
N ALA A 157 18.48 -6.06 2.50
CA ALA A 157 18.06 -5.21 1.37
C ALA A 157 17.93 -5.98 0.05
N ARG A 158 18.76 -7.00 -0.16
CA ARG A 158 18.69 -7.86 -1.36
C ARG A 158 17.51 -8.83 -1.31
N ALA A 159 17.23 -9.42 -0.16
CA ALA A 159 16.14 -10.39 -0.01
C ALA A 159 14.76 -9.72 0.06
N SER A 160 14.69 -8.49 0.56
CA SER A 160 13.43 -7.75 0.76
C SER A 160 12.64 -7.60 -0.54
N VAL A 161 13.30 -7.34 -1.67
CA VAL A 161 12.65 -7.22 -2.99
C VAL A 161 12.01 -8.53 -3.43
N ALA A 162 12.70 -9.65 -3.24
CA ALA A 162 12.20 -10.97 -3.62
C ALA A 162 11.02 -11.39 -2.73
N VAL A 163 11.17 -11.22 -1.41
CA VAL A 163 10.10 -11.50 -0.43
C VAL A 163 8.90 -10.60 -0.67
N ALA A 164 9.13 -9.33 -1.00
CA ALA A 164 8.09 -8.37 -1.32
C ALA A 164 7.26 -8.85 -2.53
N ASN A 165 7.91 -9.22 -3.63
CA ASN A 165 7.22 -9.73 -4.82
C ASN A 165 6.45 -11.02 -4.55
N MET A 166 7.06 -11.95 -3.82
CA MET A 166 6.49 -13.26 -3.51
C MET A 166 5.27 -13.17 -2.60
N LEU A 167 5.11 -12.09 -1.83
CA LEU A 167 3.91 -11.84 -1.03
C LEU A 167 2.89 -10.97 -1.77
N PHE A 168 3.35 -9.89 -2.40
CA PHE A 168 2.48 -8.89 -3.01
C PHE A 168 1.69 -9.44 -4.19
N LEU A 169 2.35 -10.13 -5.14
CA LEU A 169 1.67 -10.59 -6.36
C LEU A 169 0.60 -11.65 -6.04
N PRO A 170 0.86 -12.67 -5.20
CA PRO A 170 -0.19 -13.61 -4.81
C PRO A 170 -1.31 -12.93 -4.03
N LEU A 171 -1.00 -12.02 -3.10
CA LEU A 171 -2.05 -11.29 -2.37
C LEU A 171 -2.90 -10.41 -3.29
N ALA A 172 -2.31 -9.77 -4.30
CA ALA A 172 -3.05 -8.99 -5.30
C ALA A 172 -4.00 -9.87 -6.13
N PHE A 173 -3.51 -11.04 -6.56
CA PHE A 173 -4.30 -11.99 -7.33
C PHE A 173 -5.43 -12.62 -6.48
N VAL A 174 -5.08 -13.22 -5.34
CA VAL A 174 -6.03 -13.89 -4.44
C VAL A 174 -7.04 -12.88 -3.87
N GLY A 175 -6.63 -11.63 -3.64
CA GLY A 175 -7.52 -10.56 -3.22
C GLY A 175 -8.57 -10.16 -4.26
N GLY A 176 -8.46 -10.62 -5.50
CA GLY A 176 -9.36 -10.28 -6.60
C GLY A 176 -9.15 -8.86 -7.12
N LEU A 177 -7.91 -8.35 -7.09
CA LEU A 177 -7.61 -7.00 -7.60
C LEU A 177 -7.45 -6.94 -9.12
N TRP A 178 -7.02 -8.05 -9.74
CA TRP A 178 -6.83 -8.16 -11.20
C TRP A 178 -7.93 -8.95 -11.89
N LEU A 179 -8.60 -9.84 -11.16
CA LEU A 179 -9.75 -10.60 -11.65
C LEU A 179 -10.90 -10.35 -10.69
N PRO A 180 -12.13 -10.15 -11.20
CA PRO A 180 -13.26 -9.97 -10.34
C PRO A 180 -13.46 -11.25 -9.52
N PRO A 181 -13.95 -11.14 -8.28
CA PRO A 181 -14.20 -12.29 -7.41
C PRO A 181 -14.90 -13.48 -8.07
N GLN A 182 -15.86 -13.19 -8.97
CA GLN A 182 -16.67 -14.19 -9.64
C GLN A 182 -15.91 -14.97 -10.71
N ALA A 183 -14.73 -14.48 -11.13
CA ALA A 183 -13.86 -15.14 -12.10
C ALA A 183 -12.65 -15.83 -11.43
N LEU A 184 -12.57 -15.85 -10.11
CA LEU A 184 -11.52 -16.58 -9.41
C LEU A 184 -11.78 -18.10 -9.48
N PRO A 185 -10.74 -18.93 -9.68
CA PRO A 185 -10.86 -20.38 -9.56
C PRO A 185 -11.35 -20.79 -8.15
N ASP A 186 -12.16 -21.84 -8.05
CA ASP A 186 -12.81 -22.26 -6.78
C ASP A 186 -11.86 -22.33 -5.56
N PRO A 187 -10.64 -22.91 -5.66
CA PRO A 187 -9.74 -22.97 -4.50
C PRO A 187 -9.27 -21.58 -4.04
N VAL A 188 -9.10 -20.66 -5.00
CA VAL A 188 -8.67 -19.28 -4.73
C VAL A 188 -9.83 -18.46 -4.19
N ALA A 189 -11.03 -18.65 -4.75
CA ALA A 189 -12.25 -18.00 -4.28
C ALA A 189 -12.57 -18.37 -2.83
N ALA A 190 -12.28 -19.62 -2.40
CA ALA A 190 -12.48 -20.06 -1.02
C ALA A 190 -11.60 -19.31 0.01
N ILE A 191 -10.36 -18.97 -0.37
CA ILE A 191 -9.42 -18.26 0.52
C ILE A 191 -9.47 -16.73 0.36
N SER A 192 -9.95 -16.25 -0.78
CA SER A 192 -9.97 -14.83 -1.14
C SER A 192 -10.57 -13.93 -0.04
N PRO A 193 -11.77 -14.21 0.52
CA PRO A 193 -12.41 -13.39 1.55
C PRO A 193 -11.53 -13.13 2.77
N TYR A 194 -10.64 -14.06 3.10
CA TYR A 194 -9.82 -13.96 4.29
C TYR A 194 -8.56 -13.13 4.09
N THR A 195 -8.23 -12.70 2.87
CA THR A 195 -6.97 -11.99 2.60
C THR A 195 -7.08 -10.48 2.93
N PRO A 196 -6.00 -9.84 3.42
CA PRO A 196 -6.03 -8.41 3.75
C PRO A 196 -6.32 -7.52 2.53
N THR A 197 -5.89 -7.96 1.34
CA THR A 197 -6.14 -7.27 0.07
C THR A 197 -7.60 -7.34 -0.33
N ARG A 198 -8.26 -8.48 -0.09
CA ARG A 198 -9.69 -8.64 -0.31
C ARG A 198 -10.53 -7.77 0.61
N GLU A 199 -10.21 -7.77 1.91
CA GLU A 199 -10.95 -6.97 2.89
C GLU A 199 -10.86 -5.48 2.54
N LEU A 200 -9.69 -4.99 2.11
CA LEU A 200 -9.56 -3.62 1.62
C LEU A 200 -10.35 -3.38 0.32
N ALA A 201 -10.34 -4.34 -0.61
CA ALA A 201 -11.08 -4.25 -1.86
C ALA A 201 -12.60 -4.14 -1.63
N GLU A 202 -13.17 -4.96 -0.73
CA GLU A 202 -14.59 -4.92 -0.38
C GLU A 202 -15.01 -3.56 0.17
N LEU A 203 -14.19 -2.96 1.04
CA LEU A 203 -14.44 -1.62 1.56
C LEU A 203 -14.40 -0.56 0.45
N ALA A 204 -13.47 -0.68 -0.49
CA ALA A 204 -13.33 0.26 -1.59
C ALA A 204 -14.46 0.10 -2.63
N TRP A 205 -14.86 -1.14 -2.94
CA TRP A 205 -15.99 -1.41 -3.83
C TRP A 205 -17.33 -0.99 -3.22
N ALA A 206 -17.51 -1.14 -1.90
CA ALA A 206 -18.72 -0.69 -1.21
C ALA A 206 -18.97 0.82 -1.42
N VAL A 207 -17.91 1.63 -1.44
CA VAL A 207 -17.99 3.08 -1.71
C VAL A 207 -18.54 3.37 -3.11
N VAL A 208 -18.08 2.65 -4.13
CA VAL A 208 -18.58 2.80 -5.51
C VAL A 208 -20.02 2.32 -5.64
N LEU A 209 -20.35 1.23 -4.96
CA LEU A 209 -21.67 0.60 -5.01
C LEU A 209 -22.71 1.32 -4.13
N GLY A 210 -22.32 2.36 -3.40
CA GLY A 210 -23.20 3.05 -2.45
C GLY A 210 -23.71 2.15 -1.32
N ARG A 211 -22.98 1.07 -1.01
CA ARG A 211 -23.32 0.11 0.05
C ARG A 211 -22.65 0.50 1.35
N SER A 212 -23.27 0.13 2.48
CA SER A 212 -22.60 0.25 3.77
C SER A 212 -21.34 -0.64 3.80
N PRO A 213 -20.25 -0.18 4.44
CA PRO A 213 -19.04 -0.97 4.58
C PRO A 213 -19.32 -2.30 5.28
N ASP A 214 -18.74 -3.39 4.78
CA ASP A 214 -18.87 -4.68 5.45
C ASP A 214 -18.12 -4.66 6.79
N LYS A 215 -18.82 -5.08 7.84
CA LYS A 215 -18.26 -5.11 9.20
C LYS A 215 -17.17 -6.16 9.31
N THR A 216 -17.27 -7.28 8.60
CA THR A 216 -16.21 -8.30 8.59
C THR A 216 -14.93 -7.73 7.99
N ALA A 217 -15.04 -6.98 6.89
CA ALA A 217 -13.89 -6.34 6.26
C ALA A 217 -13.23 -5.29 7.13
N ILE A 218 -14.02 -4.48 7.86
CA ILE A 218 -13.47 -3.55 8.86
C ILE A 218 -12.71 -4.30 9.95
N LEU A 219 -13.33 -5.34 10.54
CA LEU A 219 -12.73 -6.12 11.61
C LEU A 219 -11.49 -6.87 11.14
N GLY A 220 -11.52 -7.42 9.93
CA GLY A 220 -10.40 -8.08 9.27
C GLY A 220 -9.24 -7.11 9.09
N LEU A 221 -9.47 -5.92 8.55
CA LEU A 221 -8.43 -4.90 8.36
C LEU A 221 -7.82 -4.42 9.69
N ILE A 222 -8.65 -4.28 10.74
CA ILE A 222 -8.17 -3.99 12.11
C ILE A 222 -7.33 -5.16 12.63
N GLY A 223 -7.79 -6.40 12.48
CA GLY A 223 -7.07 -7.61 12.86
C GLY A 223 -5.71 -7.71 12.19
N TYR A 224 -5.65 -7.46 10.88
CA TYR A 224 -4.40 -7.40 10.12
C TYR A 224 -3.49 -6.26 10.55
N THR A 225 -4.05 -5.09 10.85
CA THR A 225 -3.28 -3.95 11.39
C THR A 225 -2.61 -4.33 12.71
N LEU A 226 -3.35 -4.98 13.61
CA LEU A 226 -2.81 -5.45 14.89
C LEU A 226 -1.76 -6.54 14.68
N LEU A 227 -2.05 -7.56 13.86
CA LEU A 227 -1.14 -8.65 13.56
C LEU A 227 0.18 -8.13 12.96
N PHE A 228 0.11 -7.34 11.89
CA PHE A 228 1.29 -6.80 11.24
C PHE A 228 2.02 -5.79 12.12
N GLY A 229 1.28 -5.02 12.94
CA GLY A 229 1.86 -4.12 13.93
C GLY A 229 2.66 -4.86 15.01
N LEU A 230 2.15 -5.98 15.51
CA LEU A 230 2.84 -6.83 16.48
C LEU A 230 4.10 -7.45 15.87
N VAL A 231 4.01 -8.01 14.65
CA VAL A 231 5.17 -8.57 13.95
C VAL A 231 6.21 -7.50 13.65
N ALA A 232 5.80 -6.32 13.18
CA ALA A 232 6.69 -5.19 12.91
C ALA A 232 7.40 -4.70 14.19
N GLY A 233 6.65 -4.56 15.28
CA GLY A 233 7.20 -4.16 16.58
C GLY A 233 8.19 -5.18 17.13
N TRP A 234 7.86 -6.47 17.07
CA TRP A 234 8.75 -7.56 17.47
C TRP A 234 10.02 -7.61 16.62
N ALA A 235 9.89 -7.51 15.29
CA ALA A 235 11.03 -7.54 14.37
C ALA A 235 11.96 -6.34 14.58
N ALA A 236 11.39 -5.13 14.77
CA ALA A 236 12.15 -3.93 15.06
C ALA A 236 12.85 -4.00 16.42
N ALA A 237 12.21 -4.57 17.44
CA ALA A 237 12.83 -4.79 18.74
C ALA A 237 13.99 -5.77 18.62
N ARG A 238 13.79 -6.93 17.98
CA ARG A 238 14.82 -7.96 17.77
C ARG A 238 16.09 -7.41 17.11
N ASP A 239 15.94 -6.58 16.07
CA ASP A 239 17.08 -5.96 15.35
C ASP A 239 17.96 -5.12 16.27
N GLN A 240 17.38 -4.50 17.31
CA GLN A 240 18.12 -3.71 18.28
C GLN A 240 18.97 -4.58 19.22
N TRP A 241 18.57 -5.83 19.51
CA TRP A 241 19.29 -6.71 20.44
C TRP A 241 20.47 -7.44 19.79
N THR A 242 20.36 -7.83 18.52
CA THR A 242 21.35 -8.69 17.85
C THR A 242 22.67 -8.01 17.48
N ARG A 243 22.82 -6.70 17.64
CA ARG A 243 24.04 -5.95 17.24
C ARG A 243 24.84 -5.38 18.41
N TYR A 244 24.39 -5.59 19.66
CA TYR A 244 25.11 -5.22 20.88
C TYR A 244 25.52 -6.44 21.74
N GLY A 245 25.41 -7.66 21.17
CA GLY A 245 25.91 -8.90 21.75
C GLY A 245 27.13 -9.41 20.99
#